data_AF-A0A353JA93-F1
#
_entry.id   AF-A0A353JA93-F1
#
_cell.length_a   1.000
_cell.length_b   1.000
_cell.length_c   1.000
_cell.angle_alpha   90.00
_cell.angle_beta   90.00
_cell.angle_gamma   90.00
#
_symmetry.space_group_name_H-M   'P 1'
#
loop_
_entity.id
_entity.type
_entity.pdbx_description
1 polymer ?
#
loop_
_entity_poly.entity_id
_entity_poly.type
_entity_poly.pdbx_seq_one_letter_code
_entity_poly.pdbx_strand_id
1 'polypeptide(L)'
;DEVIKYLNNDDVTYKYFRWHSSGDIVDEQYLDGMVRVALACPQTTFLAFTKKWELINEWIDKHGIESLPVNLKIVLSMWDEEYNKTVKNKYLLPVTYVEFKKSSEFKANVPTGGYQCPGSCKTCKNCWKMMLGQMTFFHQH
;
A
#
# COMPACT_ATOMS: atom_id res chain seq x y z
N ASP A 1 20.31 0.22 12.60
CA ASP A 1 21.61 -0.18 12.00
C ASP A 1 21.62 -1.59 11.43
N GLU A 2 21.22 -2.63 12.17
CA GLU A 2 21.27 -4.02 11.64
C GLU A 2 20.39 -4.27 10.39
N VAL A 3 19.21 -3.66 10.29
CA VAL A 3 18.30 -3.85 9.15
C VAL A 3 18.97 -3.45 7.82
N ILE A 4 19.77 -2.38 7.83
CA ILE A 4 20.48 -1.88 6.64
C ILE A 4 21.44 -2.96 6.12
N LYS A 5 22.16 -3.64 7.01
CA LYS A 5 23.09 -4.72 6.65
C LYS A 5 22.43 -5.87 5.86
N TYR A 6 21.14 -6.12 6.10
CA TYR A 6 20.42 -7.23 5.45
C TYR A 6 19.62 -6.79 4.21
N LEU A 7 19.16 -5.53 4.17
CA LEU A 7 18.37 -5.01 3.05
C LEU A 7 19.22 -4.28 2.00
N ASN A 8 20.15 -3.44 2.41
CA ASN A 8 20.99 -2.67 1.49
C ASN A 8 22.41 -2.59 2.05
N ASN A 9 23.20 -3.60 1.76
CA ASN A 9 24.62 -3.62 2.06
C ASN A 9 25.43 -3.10 0.86
N ASP A 10 26.76 -3.07 1.01
CA ASP A 10 27.67 -2.57 -0.02
C ASP A 10 27.61 -3.39 -1.33
N ASP A 11 27.15 -4.64 -1.27
CA ASP A 11 27.09 -5.56 -2.42
C ASP A 11 25.74 -5.54 -3.16
N VAL A 12 24.64 -5.35 -2.44
CA VAL A 12 23.27 -5.44 -2.99
C VAL A 12 22.36 -4.39 -2.40
N THR A 13 21.61 -3.70 -3.27
CA THR A 13 20.54 -2.78 -2.89
C THR A 13 19.19 -3.24 -3.46
N TYR A 14 18.21 -3.51 -2.60
CA TYR A 14 16.84 -3.81 -3.02
C TYR A 14 16.04 -2.52 -3.22
N LYS A 15 15.75 -2.18 -4.48
CA LYS A 15 14.96 -0.97 -4.80
C LYS A 15 13.48 -1.06 -4.43
N TYR A 16 12.92 -2.27 -4.41
CA TYR A 16 11.49 -2.49 -4.18
C TYR A 16 11.27 -3.64 -3.20
N PHE A 17 10.52 -3.37 -2.13
CA PHE A 17 10.16 -4.35 -1.12
C PHE A 17 8.65 -4.37 -0.93
N ARG A 18 8.04 -5.55 -0.84
CA ARG A 18 6.62 -5.70 -0.50
C ARG A 18 6.53 -6.45 0.82
N TRP A 19 5.94 -5.83 1.83
CA TRP A 19 5.84 -6.40 3.18
C TRP A 19 5.05 -7.69 3.21
N HIS A 20 3.92 -7.72 2.49
CA HIS A 20 2.97 -8.81 2.57
C HIS A 20 2.65 -9.31 1.16
N SER A 21 2.94 -10.58 0.88
CA SER A 21 2.34 -11.26 -0.28
C SER A 21 0.84 -11.49 -0.02
N SER A 22 0.51 -11.90 1.21
CA SER A 22 -0.80 -11.98 1.83
C SER A 22 -0.69 -11.52 3.29
N GLY A 23 -1.81 -11.09 3.89
CA GLY A 23 -1.84 -10.57 5.26
C GLY A 23 -2.13 -9.08 5.31
N ASP A 24 -1.99 -8.51 6.50
CA ASP A 24 -2.35 -7.13 6.80
C ASP A 24 -1.41 -6.53 7.85
N ILE A 25 -1.44 -5.22 8.03
CA ILE A 25 -0.78 -4.51 9.13
C ILE A 25 -1.53 -4.85 10.41
N VAL A 26 -0.86 -5.49 11.36
CA VAL A 26 -1.54 -6.16 12.49
C VAL A 26 -2.00 -5.15 13.55
N ASP A 27 -1.11 -4.26 13.95
CA ASP A 27 -1.31 -3.26 15.00
C ASP A 27 -0.38 -2.05 14.82
N GLU A 28 -0.51 -1.07 15.71
CA GLU A 28 0.29 0.16 15.70
C GLU A 28 1.79 -0.11 15.86
N GLN A 29 2.18 -1.04 16.74
CA GLN A 29 3.59 -1.38 16.98
C GLN A 29 4.24 -1.96 15.71
N TYR A 30 3.51 -2.76 14.95
CA TYR A 30 3.95 -3.28 13.67
C TYR A 30 4.15 -2.15 12.65
N LEU A 31 3.20 -1.21 12.56
CA LEU A 31 3.30 -0.04 11.70
C LEU A 31 4.50 0.85 12.06
N ASP A 32 4.73 1.10 13.36
CA ASP A 32 5.92 1.81 13.84
C ASP A 32 7.21 1.08 13.43
N GLY A 33 7.22 -0.25 13.46
CA GLY A 33 8.30 -1.06 12.92
C GLY A 33 8.54 -0.82 11.43
N MET A 34 7.48 -0.83 10.62
CA MET A 34 7.56 -0.57 9.18
C MET A 34 8.09 0.84 8.89
N VAL A 35 7.63 1.85 9.63
CA VAL A 35 8.07 3.25 9.53
C VAL A 35 9.57 3.36 9.85
N ARG A 36 10.02 2.78 10.97
CA ARG A 36 11.45 2.77 11.34
C ARG A 36 12.32 2.11 10.27
N VAL A 37 11.88 0.99 9.70
CA VAL A 37 12.61 0.31 8.62
C VAL A 37 12.67 1.16 7.36
N ALA A 38 11.56 1.79 6.96
CA ALA A 38 11.51 2.65 5.79
C ALA A 38 12.43 3.87 5.93
N LEU A 39 12.44 4.52 7.10
CA LEU A 39 13.35 5.64 7.40
C LEU A 39 14.82 5.22 7.38
N ALA A 40 15.14 4.03 7.88
CA ALA A 40 16.50 3.50 7.87
C ALA A 40 16.99 3.08 6.48
N CYS A 41 16.07 2.81 5.54
CA CYS A 41 16.38 2.32 4.19
C CYS A 41 15.81 3.24 3.10
N PRO A 42 16.29 4.50 2.97
CA PRO A 42 15.72 5.49 2.06
C PRO A 42 15.83 5.12 0.57
N GLN A 43 16.76 4.25 0.20
CA GLN A 43 16.97 3.76 -1.16
C GLN A 43 15.97 2.67 -1.59
N THR A 44 15.22 2.10 -0.64
CA THR A 44 14.20 1.09 -0.90
C THR A 44 12.82 1.74 -0.84
N THR A 45 11.98 1.47 -1.85
CA THR A 45 10.56 1.76 -1.75
C THR A 45 9.82 0.53 -1.24
N PHE A 46 9.12 0.70 -0.13
CA PHE A 46 8.32 -0.31 0.55
C PHE A 46 6.86 -0.20 0.12
N LEU A 47 6.17 -1.34 0.01
CA LEU A 47 4.77 -1.43 -0.34
C LEU A 47 4.05 -2.35 0.64
N ALA A 48 2.92 -1.90 1.16
CA ALA A 48 1.99 -2.70 1.93
C ALA A 48 0.56 -2.41 1.45
N PHE A 49 -0.19 -3.47 1.18
CA PHE A 49 -1.64 -3.38 1.01
C PHE A 49 -2.31 -3.68 2.34
N THR A 50 -3.35 -2.95 2.68
CA THR A 50 -4.02 -3.10 3.98
C THR A 50 -5.52 -2.84 3.89
N LYS A 51 -6.32 -3.55 4.67
CA LYS A 51 -7.73 -3.23 4.92
C LYS A 51 -7.93 -2.45 6.22
N LYS A 52 -6.87 -2.25 7.01
CA LYS A 52 -6.91 -1.64 8.36
C LYS A 52 -6.93 -0.12 8.29
N TRP A 53 -7.87 0.44 7.54
CA TRP A 53 -7.94 1.89 7.31
C TRP A 53 -8.16 2.68 8.61
N GLU A 54 -8.84 2.11 9.61
CA GLU A 54 -9.01 2.68 10.94
C GLU A 54 -7.65 2.86 11.62
N LEU A 55 -6.86 1.78 11.70
CA LEU A 55 -5.52 1.77 12.28
C LEU A 55 -4.62 2.81 11.60
N ILE A 56 -4.65 2.87 10.27
CA ILE A 56 -3.83 3.82 9.54
C ILE A 56 -4.27 5.26 9.80
N ASN A 57 -5.58 5.53 9.83
CA ASN A 57 -6.07 6.87 10.16
C ASN A 57 -5.71 7.26 11.58
N GLU A 58 -5.90 6.38 12.56
CA GLU A 58 -5.57 6.63 13.97
C GLU A 58 -4.07 6.93 14.15
N TRP A 59 -3.22 6.17 13.46
CA TRP A 59 -1.77 6.42 13.47
C TRP A 59 -1.44 7.79 12.87
N ILE A 60 -2.01 8.14 11.72
CA ILE A 60 -1.77 9.43 11.08
C ILE A 60 -2.36 10.58 11.91
N ASP A 61 -3.50 10.39 12.58
CA ASP A 61 -4.09 11.36 13.48
C ASP A 61 -3.17 11.66 14.68
N LYS A 62 -2.49 10.63 15.19
CA LYS A 62 -1.56 10.74 16.32
C LYS A 62 -0.20 11.34 15.92
N HIS A 63 0.30 10.99 14.74
CA HIS A 63 1.69 11.26 14.35
C HIS A 63 1.85 12.33 13.25
N GLY A 64 0.78 12.68 12.54
CA GLY A 64 0.83 13.54 11.35
C GLY A 64 1.15 12.75 10.07
N ILE A 65 0.59 13.19 8.94
CA ILE A 65 0.79 12.54 7.64
C ILE A 65 2.24 12.66 7.16
N GLU A 66 2.92 13.74 7.55
CA GLU A 66 4.34 14.00 7.31
C GLU A 66 5.26 13.01 8.02
N SER A 67 4.79 12.35 9.07
CA SER A 67 5.54 11.30 9.77
C SER A 67 5.51 9.97 9.02
N LEU A 68 4.62 9.80 8.03
CA LEU A 68 4.62 8.61 7.18
C LEU A 68 5.72 8.75 6.11
N PRO A 69 6.73 7.86 6.09
CA PRO A 69 7.86 8.01 5.18
C PRO A 69 7.42 7.96 3.72
N VAL A 70 7.94 8.87 2.89
CA VAL A 70 7.57 8.95 1.47
C VAL A 70 7.91 7.68 0.68
N ASN A 71 8.89 6.90 1.15
CA ASN A 71 9.28 5.61 0.57
C ASN A 71 8.51 4.43 1.16
N LEU A 72 7.55 4.64 2.07
CA LEU A 72 6.60 3.62 2.54
C LEU A 72 5.23 3.83 1.92
N LYS A 73 4.89 3.03 0.90
CA LYS A 73 3.60 3.06 0.22
C LYS A 73 2.60 2.16 0.93
N ILE A 74 1.71 2.77 1.71
CA ILE A 74 0.54 2.10 2.27
C ILE A 74 -0.62 2.33 1.30
N VAL A 75 -1.16 1.25 0.76
CA VAL A 75 -2.24 1.26 -0.21
C VAL A 75 -3.46 0.58 0.40
N LEU A 76 -4.58 1.30 0.49
CA LEU A 76 -5.82 0.74 1.05
C LEU A 76 -6.45 -0.23 0.04
N SER A 77 -6.71 -1.46 0.48
CA SER A 77 -7.29 -2.52 -0.34
C SER A 77 -8.81 -2.45 -0.27
N MET A 78 -9.43 -2.04 -1.37
CA MET A 78 -10.87 -1.94 -1.59
C MET A 78 -11.36 -3.26 -2.20
N TRP A 79 -12.36 -3.88 -1.58
CA TRP A 79 -12.77 -5.25 -1.91
C TRP A 79 -14.12 -5.29 -2.63
N ASP A 80 -15.22 -5.20 -1.88
CA ASP A 80 -16.58 -5.18 -2.42
C ASP A 80 -17.29 -3.86 -2.09
N GLU A 81 -18.43 -3.62 -2.73
CA GLU A 81 -19.17 -2.36 -2.61
C GLU A 81 -19.59 -2.06 -1.16
N GLU A 82 -20.01 -3.07 -0.40
CA GLU A 82 -20.47 -2.90 0.98
C GLU A 82 -19.31 -2.53 1.89
N TYR A 83 -18.21 -3.27 1.81
CA TYR A 83 -16.98 -2.97 2.54
C TYR A 83 -16.44 -1.58 2.16
N ASN A 84 -16.38 -1.26 0.87
CA ASN A 84 -15.82 0.02 0.40
C ASN A 84 -16.61 1.24 0.91
N LYS A 85 -17.93 1.11 1.16
CA LYS A 85 -18.74 2.18 1.79
C LYS A 85 -18.35 2.47 3.24
N THR A 86 -17.79 1.47 3.93
CA THR A 86 -17.33 1.61 5.33
C THR A 86 -15.99 2.34 5.41
N VAL A 87 -15.10 2.14 4.42
CA VAL A 87 -13.73 2.66 4.43
C VAL A 87 -13.71 4.19 4.41
N LYS A 88 -13.06 4.79 5.42
CA LYS A 88 -12.80 6.25 5.46
C LYS A 88 -11.35 6.53 5.11
N ASN A 89 -11.10 7.02 3.90
CA ASN A 89 -9.76 7.40 3.47
C ASN A 89 -9.49 8.90 3.72
N LYS A 90 -9.37 9.28 4.99
CA LYS A 90 -9.27 10.69 5.44
C LYS A 90 -8.10 11.44 4.81
N TYR A 91 -6.99 10.72 4.58
CA TYR A 91 -5.72 11.29 4.11
C TYR A 91 -5.46 11.06 2.62
N LEU A 92 -6.47 10.61 1.87
CA LEU A 92 -6.35 10.31 0.45
C LEU A 92 -5.18 9.36 0.17
N LEU A 93 -4.93 8.36 1.02
CA LEU A 93 -3.95 7.33 0.72
C LEU A 93 -4.29 6.65 -0.61
N PRO A 94 -3.30 6.17 -1.37
CA PRO A 94 -3.58 5.43 -2.58
C PRO A 94 -4.47 4.22 -2.28
N VAL A 95 -5.35 3.89 -3.22
CA VAL A 95 -6.29 2.78 -3.07
C VAL A 95 -6.17 1.78 -4.21
N THR A 96 -6.51 0.53 -3.92
CA THR A 96 -6.59 -0.49 -4.96
C THR A 96 -7.88 -1.26 -4.86
N TYR A 97 -8.64 -1.30 -5.95
CA TYR A 97 -9.88 -2.08 -6.06
C TYR A 97 -9.58 -3.50 -6.58
N VAL A 98 -10.07 -4.51 -5.87
CA VAL A 98 -9.89 -5.92 -6.22
C VAL A 98 -11.14 -6.46 -6.92
N GLU A 99 -11.00 -6.94 -8.15
CA GLU A 99 -12.09 -7.61 -8.86
C GLU A 99 -12.11 -9.10 -8.52
N PHE A 100 -13.01 -9.50 -7.60
CA PHE A 100 -13.17 -10.90 -7.16
C PHE A 100 -13.90 -11.80 -8.17
N LYS A 101 -14.64 -11.22 -9.12
CA LYS A 101 -15.39 -11.96 -10.16
C LYS A 101 -15.41 -11.15 -11.45
N LYS A 102 -15.48 -11.82 -12.61
CA LYS A 102 -15.86 -11.20 -13.90
C LYS A 102 -17.35 -10.81 -13.88
N SER A 103 -17.81 -10.02 -12.90
CA SER A 103 -19.17 -9.50 -12.91
C SER A 103 -19.15 -8.09 -13.49
N SER A 104 -20.12 -7.80 -14.36
CA SER A 104 -20.37 -6.45 -14.88
C SER A 104 -20.62 -5.42 -13.78
N GLU A 105 -21.05 -5.88 -12.59
CA GLU A 105 -21.31 -5.05 -11.41
C GLU A 105 -20.03 -4.43 -10.83
N PHE A 106 -18.89 -5.14 -10.82
CA PHE A 106 -17.63 -4.56 -10.35
C PHE A 106 -17.20 -3.38 -11.24
N LYS A 107 -17.27 -3.56 -12.56
CA LYS A 107 -16.91 -2.50 -13.52
C LYS A 107 -17.78 -1.26 -13.42
N ALA A 108 -19.04 -1.39 -12.99
CA ALA A 108 -19.94 -0.26 -12.81
C ALA A 108 -19.60 0.59 -11.57
N ASN A 109 -18.91 0.01 -10.59
CA ASN A 109 -18.69 0.61 -9.27
C ASN A 109 -17.22 1.02 -9.01
N VAL A 110 -16.29 0.75 -9.94
CA VAL A 110 -14.91 1.25 -9.85
C VAL A 110 -14.85 2.68 -10.38
N PRO A 111 -14.31 3.66 -9.63
CA PRO A 111 -14.21 5.02 -10.11
C PRO A 111 -13.37 5.11 -11.39
N THR A 112 -13.82 5.94 -12.33
CA THR A 112 -13.10 6.20 -13.59
C THR A 112 -11.76 6.87 -13.32
N GLY A 113 -10.71 6.48 -14.07
CA GLY A 113 -9.40 7.15 -14.01
C GLY A 113 -8.31 6.44 -13.21
N GLY A 114 -8.60 5.27 -12.64
CA GLY A 114 -7.56 4.42 -12.07
C GLY A 114 -6.62 3.79 -13.10
N TYR A 115 -5.48 3.29 -12.63
CA TYR A 115 -4.56 2.51 -13.44
C TYR A 115 -4.91 1.01 -13.40
N GLN A 116 -5.09 0.40 -14.58
CA GLN A 116 -5.31 -1.04 -14.71
C GLN A 116 -4.02 -1.82 -14.47
N CYS A 117 -4.01 -2.67 -13.45
CA CYS A 117 -2.88 -3.55 -13.19
C CYS A 117 -2.71 -4.57 -14.33
N PRO A 118 -1.52 -4.68 -14.93
CA PRO A 118 -1.27 -5.61 -16.04
C PRO A 118 -0.91 -7.03 -15.57
N GLY A 119 -1.05 -7.36 -14.28
CA GLY A 119 -0.70 -8.69 -13.77
C GLY A 119 0.76 -8.91 -13.40
N SER A 120 1.69 -8.08 -13.89
CA SER A 120 3.14 -8.29 -13.72
C SER A 120 3.78 -7.24 -12.81
N CYS A 121 3.88 -7.54 -11.51
CA CYS A 121 4.60 -6.68 -10.56
C CYS A 121 6.11 -6.59 -10.83
N LYS A 122 6.69 -7.54 -11.59
CA LYS A 122 8.13 -7.52 -11.93
C LYS A 122 8.46 -6.38 -12.88
N THR A 123 7.58 -6.08 -13.83
CA THR A 123 7.81 -5.05 -14.85
C THR A 123 7.06 -3.75 -14.58
N CYS A 124 5.83 -3.82 -14.04
CA CYS A 124 4.97 -2.64 -13.87
C CYS A 124 5.45 -1.70 -12.75
N LYS A 125 5.64 -2.24 -11.54
CA LYS A 125 6.05 -1.50 -10.32
C LYS A 125 5.16 -0.29 -9.94
N ASN A 126 4.00 -0.09 -10.57
CA ASN A 126 3.18 1.11 -10.38
C ASN A 126 2.76 1.32 -8.92
N CYS A 127 2.41 0.25 -8.21
CA CYS A 127 1.97 0.32 -6.81
C CYS A 127 3.03 0.93 -5.87
N TRP A 128 4.32 0.75 -6.15
CA TRP A 128 5.40 1.38 -5.38
C TRP A 128 5.56 2.88 -5.67
N LYS A 129 4.96 3.39 -6.73
CA LYS A 129 5.09 4.78 -7.18
C LYS A 129 3.81 5.59 -6.96
N MET A 130 2.77 4.97 -6.41
CA MET A 130 1.49 5.64 -6.20
C MET A 130 1.63 6.82 -5.24
N MET A 131 0.90 7.88 -5.57
CA MET A 131 0.75 9.10 -4.79
C MET A 131 -0.62 9.14 -4.13
N LEU A 132 -0.79 10.09 -3.20
CA LEU A 132 -2.08 10.35 -2.59
C LEU A 132 -3.15 10.61 -3.67
N GLY A 133 -4.36 10.09 -3.44
CA GLY A 133 -5.52 10.18 -4.33
C GLY A 133 -5.47 9.24 -5.53
N GLN A 134 -4.33 8.60 -5.81
CA GLN A 134 -4.24 7.67 -6.94
C GLN A 134 -4.91 6.34 -6.62
N MET A 135 -5.43 5.72 -7.67
CA MET A 135 -6.09 4.43 -7.55
C MET A 135 -5.61 3.46 -8.63
N THR A 136 -5.60 2.19 -8.27
CA THR A 136 -5.36 1.07 -9.19
C THR A 136 -6.50 0.08 -9.11
N PHE A 137 -6.63 -0.76 -10.12
CA PHE A 137 -7.56 -1.88 -10.10
C PHE A 137 -6.87 -3.13 -10.64
N PHE A 138 -7.09 -4.28 -10.02
CA PHE A 138 -6.56 -5.55 -10.50
C PHE A 138 -7.61 -6.65 -10.40
N HIS A 139 -7.57 -7.56 -11.37
CA HIS A 139 -8.26 -8.84 -11.28
C HIS A 139 -7.56 -9.68 -10.22
N GLN A 140 -8.29 -10.36 -9.33
CA GLN A 140 -7.67 -11.28 -8.39
C GLN A 140 -6.69 -12.21 -9.13
N HIS A 141 -5.43 -12.21 -8.70
CA HIS A 141 -4.39 -13.10 -9.22
C HIS A 141 -4.37 -14.41 -8.44
#